data_AF-A0A8H3WSB0-F1
#
_entry.id   AF-A0A8H3WSB0-F1
#
_cell.length_a   1.000
_cell.length_b   1.000
_cell.length_c   1.000
_cell.angle_alpha   90.00
_cell.angle_beta   90.00
_cell.angle_gamma   90.00
#
_symmetry.space_group_name_H-M   'P 1'
#
loop_
_entity.id
_entity.type
_entity.pdbx_description
1 polymer ?
#
loop_
_entity_poly.entity_id
_entity_poly.type
_entity_poly.pdbx_seq_one_letter_code
_entity_poly.pdbx_strand_id
1 'polypeptide(L)'
;MSAAAQRGTLAPLPENHRLGLIVLTAFSLLSFVSTTALWLFISYKLLSERLEERRRKRRRARRRNASAATAAAPQFPDLSLGLDAPCSGATGFERILELDRLAAEAQERPPDTNSQEADEDAEPQVRNPFPILVYNLLLADMMEALAYGLSSYWVAVDGIFAPSGVCWAQGWLGSTSNLAASLFLAVIAVNTFLTVGLGIKPPPWAVYTAIAGLWIFDFSINGAGVGVAEADPETPGESFFMRANVW
;
A
#
# COMPACT_ATOMS: atom_id res chain seq x y z
N MET A 1 -23.96 8.92 -42.90
CA MET A 1 -22.64 9.00 -42.24
C MET A 1 -22.02 10.35 -42.56
N SER A 2 -22.00 11.26 -41.59
CA SER A 2 -21.14 12.46 -41.50
C SER A 2 -21.34 13.01 -40.08
N ALA A 3 -20.71 12.42 -39.06
CA ALA A 3 -19.34 12.68 -38.59
C ALA A 3 -19.12 14.05 -37.90
N ALA A 4 -20.16 14.86 -37.62
CA ALA A 4 -19.94 16.15 -36.93
C ALA A 4 -20.93 16.61 -35.84
N ALA A 5 -22.08 15.97 -35.55
CA ALA A 5 -23.07 16.66 -34.68
C ALA A 5 -24.09 15.81 -33.90
N GLN A 6 -23.74 14.64 -33.35
CA GLN A 6 -24.52 14.10 -32.21
C GLN A 6 -23.96 14.72 -30.93
N ARG A 7 -24.30 15.99 -30.70
CA ARG A 7 -23.79 16.81 -29.60
C ARG A 7 -24.29 16.27 -28.25
N GLY A 8 -23.47 15.42 -27.64
CA GLY A 8 -23.28 15.25 -26.19
C GLY A 8 -24.45 14.84 -25.29
N THR A 9 -25.70 15.01 -25.68
CA THR A 9 -26.85 14.75 -24.80
C THR A 9 -27.77 13.71 -25.43
N LEU A 10 -27.93 12.58 -24.74
CA LEU A 10 -28.87 11.52 -25.07
C LEU A 10 -29.98 11.53 -24.02
N ALA A 11 -31.11 12.15 -24.36
CA ALA A 11 -32.31 12.17 -23.53
C ALA A 11 -33.57 12.13 -24.44
N PRO A 12 -34.58 11.27 -24.15
CA PRO A 12 -34.60 10.25 -23.10
C PRO A 12 -33.71 9.05 -23.43
N LEU A 13 -33.22 8.34 -22.41
CA LEU A 13 -32.39 7.14 -22.59
C LEU A 13 -33.20 6.00 -23.24
N PRO A 14 -32.73 5.39 -24.35
CA PRO A 14 -33.35 4.18 -24.89
C PRO A 14 -33.35 3.06 -23.84
N GLU A 15 -34.44 2.30 -23.76
CA GLU A 15 -34.68 1.31 -22.71
C GLU A 15 -33.55 0.27 -22.59
N ASN A 16 -33.00 -0.17 -23.72
CA ASN A 16 -31.86 -1.10 -23.76
C ASN A 16 -30.59 -0.51 -23.12
N HIS A 17 -30.32 0.79 -23.31
CA HIS A 17 -29.15 1.45 -22.72
C HIS A 17 -29.35 1.66 -21.22
N ARG A 18 -30.57 2.01 -20.80
CA ARG A 18 -30.92 2.17 -19.39
C ARG A 18 -30.75 0.87 -18.61
N LEU A 19 -31.21 -0.26 -19.14
CA LEU A 19 -31.04 -1.57 -18.51
C LEU A 19 -29.56 -1.95 -18.39
N GLY A 20 -28.76 -1.76 -19.44
CA GLY A 20 -27.31 -1.98 -19.40
C GLY A 20 -26.62 -1.14 -18.34
N LEU A 21 -27.01 0.14 -18.22
CA LEU A 21 -26.44 1.08 -17.26
C LEU A 21 -26.82 0.74 -15.81
N ILE A 22 -28.05 0.27 -15.57
CA ILE A 22 -28.49 -0.22 -14.25
C ILE A 22 -27.64 -1.42 -13.82
N VAL A 23 -27.42 -2.37 -14.72
CA VAL A 23 -26.60 -3.55 -14.41
C VAL A 23 -25.15 -3.12 -14.13
N LEU A 24 -24.55 -2.29 -14.99
CA LEU A 24 -23.19 -1.78 -14.83
C LEU A 24 -23.01 -1.04 -13.49
N THR A 25 -23.95 -0.17 -13.13
CA THR A 25 -23.90 0.60 -11.89
C THR A 25 -24.04 -0.28 -10.65
N ALA A 26 -24.92 -1.30 -10.67
CA ALA A 26 -25.04 -2.24 -9.56
C ALA A 26 -23.75 -3.04 -9.33
N PHE A 27 -23.17 -3.59 -10.40
CA PHE A 27 -21.92 -4.36 -10.32
C PHE A 27 -20.73 -3.50 -9.92
N SER A 28 -20.62 -2.28 -10.46
CA SER A 28 -19.53 -1.36 -10.10
C SER A 28 -19.62 -0.89 -8.66
N LEU A 29 -20.80 -0.60 -8.12
CA LEU A 29 -20.96 -0.25 -6.70
C LEU A 29 -20.60 -1.42 -5.78
N LEU A 30 -21.03 -2.64 -6.13
CA LEU A 30 -20.65 -3.83 -5.36
C LEU A 30 -19.14 -4.06 -5.39
N SER A 31 -18.52 -3.93 -6.58
CA SER A 31 -17.07 -4.01 -6.75
C SER A 31 -16.36 -2.93 -5.94
N PHE A 32 -16.83 -1.69 -5.99
CA PHE A 32 -16.27 -0.56 -5.25
C PHE A 32 -16.29 -0.82 -3.74
N VAL A 33 -17.41 -1.31 -3.19
CA VAL A 33 -17.51 -1.65 -1.75
C VAL A 33 -16.55 -2.79 -1.40
N SER A 34 -16.49 -3.84 -2.22
CA SER A 34 -15.61 -4.99 -2.02
C SER A 34 -14.13 -4.57 -2.03
N THR A 35 -13.70 -3.84 -3.06
CA THR A 35 -12.32 -3.38 -3.24
C THR A 35 -11.93 -2.37 -2.16
N THR A 36 -12.83 -1.46 -1.77
CA THR A 36 -12.60 -0.52 -0.66
C THR A 36 -12.43 -1.25 0.66
N ALA A 37 -13.27 -2.26 0.95
CA ALA A 37 -13.15 -3.06 2.16
C ALA A 37 -11.82 -3.82 2.20
N LEU A 38 -11.41 -4.41 1.08
CA LEU A 38 -10.12 -5.10 0.96
C LEU A 38 -8.94 -4.13 1.16
N TRP A 39 -9.00 -2.95 0.53
CA TRP A 39 -7.98 -1.91 0.66
C TRP A 39 -7.87 -1.39 2.10
N LEU A 40 -8.99 -1.16 2.77
CA LEU A 40 -9.03 -0.77 4.18
C LEU A 40 -8.49 -1.88 5.09
N PHE A 41 -8.86 -3.13 4.84
CA PHE A 41 -8.37 -4.27 5.60
C PHE A 41 -6.84 -4.42 5.47
N ILE A 42 -6.33 -4.36 4.25
CA ILE A 42 -4.88 -4.39 3.98
C ILE A 42 -4.19 -3.19 4.64
N SER A 43 -4.74 -1.98 4.49
CA SER A 43 -4.21 -0.77 5.13
C SER A 43 -4.18 -0.88 6.65
N TYR A 44 -5.27 -1.35 7.25
CA TYR A 44 -5.39 -1.57 8.70
C TYR A 44 -4.38 -2.61 9.18
N LYS A 45 -4.25 -3.74 8.48
CA LYS A 45 -3.27 -4.78 8.83
C LYS A 45 -1.83 -4.25 8.73
N LEU A 46 -1.50 -3.57 7.62
CA LEU A 46 -0.18 -2.96 7.43
C LEU A 46 0.10 -1.90 8.50
N LEU A 47 -0.89 -1.10 8.88
CA LEU A 47 -0.71 -0.03 9.86
C LEU A 47 -0.64 -0.57 11.29
N SER A 48 -1.47 -1.55 11.65
CA SER A 48 -1.46 -2.18 12.97
C SER A 48 -0.13 -2.87 13.25
N GLU A 49 0.40 -3.63 12.28
CA GLU A 49 1.73 -4.25 12.38
C GLU A 49 2.83 -3.17 12.59
N ARG A 50 2.78 -2.08 11.81
CA ARG A 50 3.73 -0.96 11.96
C ARG A 50 3.61 -0.27 13.32
N LEU A 51 2.40 -0.13 13.84
CA LEU A 51 2.16 0.47 15.17
C LEU A 51 2.67 -0.45 16.27
N GLU A 52 2.46 -1.77 16.16
CA GLU A 52 2.99 -2.76 17.10
C GLU A 52 4.52 -2.79 17.09
N GLU A 53 5.15 -2.78 15.93
CA GLU A 53 6.60 -2.68 15.78
C GLU A 53 7.15 -1.41 16.43
N ARG A 54 6.53 -0.25 16.16
CA ARG A 54 6.90 1.01 16.80
C ARG A 54 6.73 0.95 18.32
N ARG A 55 5.66 0.33 18.82
CA ARG A 55 5.45 0.10 20.26
C ARG A 55 6.52 -0.82 20.86
N ARG A 56 6.90 -1.90 20.18
CA ARG A 56 7.99 -2.81 20.60
C ARG A 56 9.34 -2.11 20.63
N LYS A 57 9.69 -1.33 19.59
CA LYS A 57 10.93 -0.52 19.54
C LYS A 57 10.98 0.50 20.69
N ARG A 58 9.89 1.24 20.94
CA ARG A 58 9.80 2.18 22.08
C ARG A 58 9.96 1.47 23.44
N ARG A 59 9.36 0.28 23.62
CA ARG A 59 9.53 -0.52 24.84
C ARG A 59 10.97 -0.99 25.04
N ARG A 60 11.65 -1.43 23.96
CA ARG A 60 13.08 -1.80 24.00
C ARG A 60 13.97 -0.61 24.34
N ALA A 61 13.77 0.54 23.69
CA ALA A 61 14.52 1.76 24.00
C ALA A 61 14.32 2.22 25.47
N ARG A 62 13.09 2.15 25.99
CA ARG A 62 12.82 2.48 27.40
C ARG A 62 13.49 1.50 28.37
N ARG A 63 13.51 0.20 28.06
CA ARG A 63 14.26 -0.80 28.85
C ARG A 63 15.75 -0.54 28.83
N ARG A 64 16.34 -0.28 27.64
CA ARG A 64 17.76 0.07 27.49
C ARG A 64 18.13 1.30 28.33
N ASN A 65 17.32 2.36 28.26
CA ASN A 65 17.56 3.58 29.04
C ASN A 65 17.43 3.35 30.55
N ALA A 66 16.50 2.48 30.99
CA ALA A 66 16.37 2.12 32.39
C ALA A 66 17.59 1.32 32.89
N SER A 67 18.06 0.34 32.13
CA SER A 67 19.28 -0.43 32.47
C SER A 67 20.54 0.46 32.53
N ALA A 68 20.68 1.42 31.60
CA ALA A 68 21.78 2.38 31.61
C ALA A 68 21.72 3.33 32.82
N ALA A 69 20.52 3.76 33.23
CA ALA A 69 20.33 4.58 34.43
C ALA A 69 20.67 3.81 35.72
N THR A 70 20.33 2.52 35.80
CA THR A 70 20.74 1.65 36.92
C THR A 70 22.26 1.45 36.96
N ALA A 71 22.93 1.34 35.81
CA ALA A 71 24.39 1.20 35.73
C ALA A 71 25.16 2.49 36.10
N ALA A 72 24.53 3.67 35.92
CA ALA A 72 25.11 4.97 36.26
C ALA A 72 24.82 5.45 37.70
N ALA A 73 23.96 4.73 38.44
CA ALA A 73 23.72 5.00 39.86
C ALA A 73 24.93 4.54 40.70
N PRO A 74 25.28 5.24 41.79
CA PRO A 74 26.35 4.79 42.70
C PRO A 74 26.03 3.38 43.20
N GLN A 75 26.95 2.44 42.94
CA GLN A 75 26.83 1.03 43.25
C GLN A 75 26.68 0.80 44.76
N PHE A 76 25.44 0.78 45.26
CA PHE A 76 25.13 -0.02 46.43
C PHE A 76 24.72 -1.41 45.91
N PRO A 77 25.44 -2.48 46.30
CA PRO A 77 25.13 -3.81 45.82
C PRO A 77 23.75 -4.23 46.34
N ASP A 78 22.81 -4.39 45.41
CA ASP A 78 21.47 -4.89 45.70
C ASP A 78 21.54 -6.42 45.94
N LEU A 79 21.63 -6.79 47.21
CA LEU A 79 21.78 -8.16 47.71
C LEU A 79 20.45 -8.93 47.76
N SER A 80 19.37 -8.43 47.18
CA SER A 80 18.06 -9.11 47.19
C SER A 80 17.87 -10.13 46.06
N LEU A 81 18.89 -10.38 45.23
CA LEU A 81 18.76 -11.17 43.99
C LEU A 81 19.05 -12.68 44.15
N GLY A 82 19.05 -13.23 45.36
CA GLY A 82 19.42 -14.65 45.54
C GLY A 82 18.97 -15.38 46.80
N LEU A 83 18.16 -14.80 47.69
CA LEU A 83 17.69 -15.52 48.90
C LEU A 83 16.24 -15.99 48.87
N ASP A 84 15.42 -15.54 47.93
CA ASP A 84 14.00 -15.96 47.83
C ASP A 84 13.74 -17.04 46.77
N ALA A 85 14.78 -17.71 46.25
CA ALA A 85 14.58 -18.95 45.53
C ALA A 85 14.17 -20.04 46.54
N PRO A 86 12.97 -20.66 46.44
CA PRO A 86 12.65 -21.80 47.28
C PRO A 86 13.73 -22.86 47.09
N CYS A 87 14.43 -23.23 48.17
CA CYS A 87 15.42 -24.30 48.17
C CYS A 87 14.75 -25.62 47.75
N SER A 88 14.75 -25.91 46.45
CA SER A 88 14.40 -27.22 45.92
C SER A 88 15.62 -28.14 46.02
N GLY A 89 15.81 -28.72 47.20
CA GLY A 89 16.29 -30.10 47.43
C GLY A 89 17.55 -30.66 46.77
N ALA A 90 18.35 -29.91 46.01
CA ALA A 90 19.53 -30.43 45.31
C ALA A 90 20.79 -30.30 46.18
N THR A 91 21.46 -31.43 46.41
CA THR A 91 22.70 -31.55 47.21
C THR A 91 23.87 -30.87 46.49
N GLY A 92 24.79 -30.26 47.24
CA GLY A 92 25.82 -29.35 46.71
C GLY A 92 26.75 -29.89 45.62
N PHE A 93 26.85 -31.21 45.45
CA PHE A 93 27.65 -31.82 44.38
C PHE A 93 26.95 -31.80 43.01
N GLU A 94 25.63 -31.94 42.96
CA GLU A 94 24.83 -31.82 41.72
C GLU A 94 24.98 -30.43 41.11
N ARG A 95 24.98 -29.39 41.95
CA ARG A 95 25.12 -28.00 41.52
C ARG A 95 26.50 -27.69 40.93
N ILE A 96 27.56 -28.33 41.44
CA ILE A 96 28.92 -28.14 40.92
C ILE A 96 29.03 -28.79 39.54
N LEU A 97 28.44 -29.98 39.36
CA LEU A 97 28.38 -30.66 38.06
C LEU A 97 27.55 -29.89 37.02
N GLU A 98 26.46 -29.27 37.44
CA GLU A 98 25.63 -28.42 36.58
C GLU A 98 26.34 -27.12 36.19
N LEU A 99 27.09 -26.50 37.12
CA LEU A 99 27.93 -25.34 36.83
C LEU A 99 29.09 -25.66 35.89
N ASP A 100 29.72 -26.82 36.05
CA ASP A 100 30.83 -27.27 35.18
C ASP A 100 30.32 -27.60 33.77
N ARG A 101 29.11 -28.16 33.66
CA ARG A 101 28.41 -28.37 32.39
C ARG A 101 28.05 -27.05 31.70
N LEU A 102 27.54 -26.07 32.45
CA LEU A 102 27.23 -24.74 31.91
C LEU A 102 28.49 -23.94 31.53
N ALA A 103 29.60 -24.12 32.26
CA ALA A 103 30.89 -23.54 31.92
C ALA A 103 31.46 -24.17 30.63
N ALA A 104 31.28 -25.48 30.43
CA ALA A 104 31.64 -26.16 29.19
C ALA A 104 30.78 -25.67 28.01
N GLU A 105 29.47 -25.47 28.20
CA GLU A 105 28.56 -24.91 27.18
C GLU A 105 28.86 -23.42 26.87
N ALA A 106 29.36 -22.65 27.83
CA ALA A 106 29.79 -21.26 27.62
C ALA A 106 31.12 -21.16 26.83
N GLN A 107 31.99 -22.17 26.95
CA GLN A 107 33.28 -22.25 26.26
C GLN A 107 33.14 -22.64 24.78
N GLU A 108 32.06 -23.32 24.39
CA GLU A 108 31.73 -23.63 22.98
C GLU A 108 30.99 -22.49 22.24
N ARG A 109 30.61 -21.41 22.93
CA ARG A 109 30.09 -20.22 22.24
C ARG A 109 31.25 -19.55 21.51
N PRO A 110 31.19 -19.38 20.17
CA PRO A 110 32.26 -18.70 19.45
C PRO A 110 32.52 -17.33 20.08
N PRO A 111 33.78 -16.86 20.10
CA PRO A 111 34.13 -15.62 20.75
C PRO A 111 33.26 -14.50 20.17
N ASP A 112 32.43 -13.92 21.05
CA ASP A 112 31.71 -12.69 20.80
C ASP A 112 32.73 -11.69 20.24
N THR A 113 32.62 -11.44 18.94
CA THR A 113 33.46 -10.45 18.29
C THR A 113 33.03 -9.12 18.86
N ASN A 114 33.86 -8.61 19.78
CA ASN A 114 34.02 -7.22 20.18
C ASN A 114 32.84 -6.30 19.85
N SER A 115 32.10 -5.89 20.87
CA SER A 115 32.02 -4.47 21.30
C SER A 115 32.17 -3.39 20.21
N GLN A 116 31.42 -3.55 19.13
CA GLN A 116 30.75 -2.45 18.48
C GLN A 116 29.32 -2.52 19.00
N GLU A 117 28.98 -1.73 20.01
CA GLU A 117 27.59 -1.29 20.16
C GLU A 117 27.30 -0.37 18.98
N ALA A 118 27.20 -0.99 17.81
CA ALA A 118 26.91 -0.38 16.55
C ALA A 118 25.47 0.15 16.62
N ASP A 119 25.29 1.38 16.17
CA ASP A 119 24.01 1.94 15.74
C ASP A 119 23.50 1.18 14.48
N GLU A 120 23.39 -0.14 14.57
CA GLU A 120 22.98 -1.08 13.52
C GLU A 120 21.52 -1.54 13.68
N ASP A 121 20.63 -0.64 14.09
CA ASP A 121 19.19 -0.96 14.23
C ASP A 121 18.30 -0.10 13.33
N ALA A 122 18.76 0.08 12.09
CA ALA A 122 17.89 0.27 10.95
C ALA A 122 18.30 -0.66 9.80
N GLU A 123 18.45 -1.96 10.07
CA GLU A 123 18.23 -2.98 9.04
C GLU A 123 16.93 -2.58 8.30
N PRO A 124 17.01 -2.15 7.02
CA PRO A 124 15.84 -1.73 6.28
C PRO A 124 15.02 -2.99 6.08
N GLN A 125 14.04 -3.16 6.97
CA GLN A 125 13.13 -4.28 7.02
C GLN A 125 12.76 -4.66 5.59
N VAL A 126 13.30 -5.80 5.13
CA VAL A 126 13.21 -6.27 3.75
C VAL A 126 11.76 -6.64 3.51
N ARG A 127 10.95 -5.61 3.26
CA ARG A 127 9.53 -5.76 3.01
C ARG A 127 9.44 -6.38 1.63
N ASN A 128 8.73 -7.50 1.54
CA ASN A 128 8.38 -8.06 0.25
C ASN A 128 7.77 -6.93 -0.59
N PRO A 129 8.31 -6.64 -1.79
CA PRO A 129 7.82 -5.54 -2.62
C PRO A 129 6.43 -5.86 -3.20
N PHE A 130 6.08 -7.13 -3.33
CA PHE A 130 4.84 -7.58 -3.97
C PHE A 130 3.56 -6.95 -3.37
N PRO A 131 3.33 -6.94 -2.03
CA PRO A 131 2.18 -6.26 -1.44
C PRO A 131 2.01 -4.78 -1.78
N ILE A 132 3.10 -4.02 -2.00
CA ILE A 132 2.97 -2.58 -2.29
C ILE A 132 2.55 -2.32 -3.73
N LEU A 133 2.93 -3.17 -4.67
CA LEU A 133 2.46 -3.07 -6.05
C LEU A 133 0.98 -3.42 -6.16
N VAL A 134 0.57 -4.53 -5.53
CA VAL A 134 -0.86 -4.92 -5.47
C VAL A 134 -1.70 -3.84 -4.79
N TYR A 135 -1.17 -3.15 -3.80
CA TYR A 135 -1.86 -2.02 -3.16
C TYR A 135 -2.14 -0.86 -4.13
N ASN A 136 -1.18 -0.50 -4.99
CA ASN A 136 -1.37 0.55 -6.00
C ASN A 136 -2.34 0.10 -7.11
N LEU A 137 -2.30 -1.18 -7.47
CA LEU A 137 -3.28 -1.76 -8.40
C LEU A 137 -4.70 -1.68 -7.82
N LEU A 138 -4.90 -2.05 -6.55
CA LEU A 138 -6.20 -1.93 -5.88
C LEU A 138 -6.69 -0.48 -5.84
N LEU A 139 -5.78 0.50 -5.71
CA LEU A 139 -6.14 1.92 -5.77
C LEU A 139 -6.64 2.31 -7.17
N ALA A 140 -6.02 1.80 -8.23
CA ALA A 140 -6.49 1.98 -9.60
C ALA A 140 -7.87 1.32 -9.83
N ASP A 141 -8.06 0.07 -9.38
CA ASP A 141 -9.34 -0.64 -9.48
C ASP A 141 -10.47 0.09 -8.72
N MET A 142 -10.16 0.72 -7.58
CA MET A 142 -11.12 1.57 -6.86
C MET A 142 -11.52 2.80 -7.68
N MET A 143 -10.57 3.43 -8.37
CA MET A 143 -10.84 4.56 -9.26
C MET A 143 -11.70 4.14 -10.46
N GLU A 144 -11.45 2.97 -11.04
CA GLU A 144 -12.25 2.42 -12.14
C GLU A 144 -13.69 2.12 -11.70
N ALA A 145 -13.86 1.44 -10.57
CA ALA A 145 -15.18 1.13 -10.03
C ALA A 145 -15.96 2.41 -9.67
N LEU A 146 -15.28 3.45 -9.18
CA LEU A 146 -15.89 4.76 -8.94
C LEU A 146 -16.32 5.45 -10.24
N ALA A 147 -15.49 5.40 -11.28
CA ALA A 147 -15.82 5.95 -12.60
C ALA A 147 -17.11 5.33 -13.17
N TYR A 148 -17.23 4.00 -13.13
CA TYR A 148 -18.46 3.33 -13.55
C TYR A 148 -19.63 3.61 -12.58
N GLY A 149 -19.37 3.72 -11.28
CA GLY A 149 -20.37 4.05 -10.27
C GLY A 149 -21.02 5.42 -10.47
N LEU A 150 -20.29 6.41 -11.02
CA LEU A 150 -20.85 7.71 -11.40
C LEU A 150 -21.97 7.60 -12.44
N SER A 151 -22.05 6.48 -13.16
CA SER A 151 -23.14 6.23 -14.10
C SER A 151 -24.52 6.12 -13.44
N SER A 152 -24.58 5.98 -12.11
CA SER A 152 -25.81 6.04 -11.33
C SER A 152 -26.54 7.37 -11.51
N TYR A 153 -25.81 8.47 -11.72
CA TYR A 153 -26.38 9.79 -12.00
C TYR A 153 -27.21 9.78 -13.30
N TRP A 154 -26.71 9.15 -14.35
CA TRP A 154 -27.42 9.08 -15.64
C TRP A 154 -28.69 8.23 -15.56
N VAL A 155 -28.69 7.18 -14.73
CA VAL A 155 -29.89 6.38 -14.45
C VAL A 155 -30.93 7.20 -13.66
N ALA A 156 -30.49 8.06 -12.75
CA ALA A 156 -31.39 8.88 -11.93
C ALA A 156 -32.07 10.01 -12.72
N VAL A 157 -31.38 10.59 -13.70
CA VAL A 157 -31.88 11.70 -14.52
C VAL A 157 -32.45 11.22 -15.88
N ASP A 158 -32.46 9.91 -16.13
CA ASP A 158 -32.95 9.27 -17.37
C ASP A 158 -32.36 9.90 -18.67
N GLY A 159 -31.10 10.33 -18.60
CA GLY A 159 -30.41 11.03 -19.67
C GLY A 159 -28.89 11.06 -19.45
N ILE A 160 -28.10 10.99 -20.52
CA ILE A 160 -26.66 11.28 -20.49
C ILE A 160 -26.47 12.71 -20.97
N PHE A 161 -25.88 13.57 -20.14
CA PHE A 161 -25.67 14.99 -20.42
C PHE A 161 -24.19 15.32 -20.54
N ALA A 162 -23.72 15.55 -21.76
CA ALA A 162 -22.43 16.14 -22.05
C ALA A 162 -22.64 17.49 -22.78
N PRO A 163 -21.96 18.57 -22.36
CA PRO A 163 -20.93 18.64 -21.30
C PRO A 163 -21.52 18.73 -19.87
N SER A 164 -20.89 18.06 -18.89
CA SER A 164 -21.23 18.19 -17.45
C SER A 164 -20.05 17.81 -16.54
N GLY A 165 -20.12 18.19 -15.26
CA GLY A 165 -19.08 17.85 -14.28
C GLY A 165 -18.99 16.34 -13.98
N VAL A 166 -20.11 15.61 -14.06
CA VAL A 166 -20.13 14.14 -13.90
C VAL A 166 -19.45 13.46 -15.08
N CYS A 167 -19.73 13.93 -16.30
CA CYS A 167 -19.07 13.52 -17.53
C CYS A 167 -17.54 13.69 -17.43
N TRP A 168 -17.09 14.87 -17.00
CA TRP A 168 -15.67 15.15 -16.78
C TRP A 168 -15.03 14.23 -15.73
N ALA A 169 -15.66 14.07 -14.57
CA ALA A 169 -15.13 13.26 -13.48
C ALA A 169 -15.08 11.77 -13.87
N GLN A 170 -16.09 11.27 -14.57
CA GLN A 170 -16.15 9.90 -15.08
C GLN A 170 -15.03 9.64 -16.10
N GLY A 171 -14.82 10.57 -17.03
CA GLY A 171 -13.75 10.45 -18.03
C GLY A 171 -12.35 10.50 -17.41
N TRP A 172 -12.11 11.46 -16.51
CA TRP A 172 -10.82 11.58 -15.82
C TRP A 172 -10.51 10.34 -15.00
N LEU A 173 -11.46 9.90 -14.15
CA LEU A 173 -11.26 8.74 -13.28
C LEU A 173 -11.05 7.46 -14.09
N GLY A 174 -11.87 7.23 -15.12
CA GLY A 174 -11.79 6.03 -15.96
C GLY A 174 -10.51 5.95 -16.79
N SER A 175 -10.08 7.07 -17.39
CA SER A 175 -8.85 7.10 -18.19
C SER A 175 -7.60 6.91 -17.33
N THR A 176 -7.54 7.61 -16.18
CA THR A 176 -6.46 7.47 -15.19
C THR A 176 -6.41 6.06 -14.62
N SER A 177 -7.56 5.47 -14.26
CA SER A 177 -7.59 4.11 -13.68
C SER A 177 -7.16 3.03 -14.67
N ASN A 178 -7.63 3.08 -15.92
CA ASN A 178 -7.33 2.07 -16.92
C ASN A 178 -5.84 2.05 -17.30
N LEU A 179 -5.25 3.24 -17.43
CA LEU A 179 -3.82 3.37 -17.70
C LEU A 179 -2.99 2.92 -16.50
N ALA A 180 -3.31 3.40 -15.28
CA ALA A 180 -2.64 2.98 -14.06
C ALA A 180 -2.71 1.46 -13.83
N ALA A 181 -3.88 0.84 -13.98
CA ALA A 181 -4.07 -0.60 -13.79
C ALA A 181 -3.18 -1.41 -14.75
N SER A 182 -3.14 -1.01 -16.02
CA SER A 182 -2.29 -1.65 -17.04
C SER A 182 -0.80 -1.53 -16.72
N LEU A 183 -0.36 -0.34 -16.30
CA LEU A 183 1.04 -0.07 -15.93
C LEU A 183 1.46 -0.84 -14.67
N PHE A 184 0.64 -0.84 -13.63
CA PHE A 184 0.93 -1.58 -12.40
C PHE A 184 0.90 -3.09 -12.62
N LEU A 185 -0.04 -3.60 -13.41
CA LEU A 185 -0.08 -5.02 -13.78
C LEU A 185 1.17 -5.44 -14.55
N ALA A 186 1.64 -4.61 -15.49
CA ALA A 186 2.88 -4.86 -16.22
C ALA A 186 4.09 -4.91 -15.27
N VAL A 187 4.20 -3.98 -14.32
CA VAL A 187 5.31 -4.00 -13.35
C VAL A 187 5.20 -5.17 -12.38
N ILE A 188 4.00 -5.57 -11.96
CA ILE A 188 3.79 -6.80 -11.18
C ILE A 188 4.29 -8.01 -11.98
N ALA A 189 3.94 -8.11 -13.26
CA ALA A 189 4.39 -9.19 -14.13
C ALA A 189 5.92 -9.21 -14.29
N VAL A 190 6.54 -8.05 -14.53
CA VAL A 190 8.00 -7.93 -14.62
C VAL A 190 8.67 -8.31 -13.30
N ASN A 191 8.18 -7.78 -12.18
CA ASN A 191 8.71 -8.10 -10.85
C ASN A 191 8.60 -9.60 -10.54
N THR A 192 7.47 -10.22 -10.88
CA THR A 192 7.29 -11.67 -10.74
C THR A 192 8.22 -12.44 -11.67
N PHE A 193 8.40 -12.01 -12.92
CA PHE A 193 9.33 -12.66 -13.86
C PHE A 193 10.78 -12.58 -13.38
N LEU A 194 11.22 -11.43 -12.87
CA LEU A 194 12.56 -11.26 -12.32
C LEU A 194 12.78 -12.14 -11.08
N THR A 195 11.80 -12.16 -10.17
CA THR A 195 11.93 -12.89 -8.89
C THR A 195 11.76 -14.40 -9.03
N VAL A 196 10.79 -14.85 -9.82
CA VAL A 196 10.46 -16.27 -10.01
C VAL A 196 11.24 -16.89 -11.17
N GLY A 197 11.36 -16.17 -12.30
CA GLY A 197 12.00 -16.68 -13.51
C GLY A 197 13.52 -16.57 -13.48
N LEU A 198 14.06 -15.43 -13.04
CA LEU A 198 15.51 -15.17 -13.02
C LEU A 198 16.15 -15.26 -11.63
N GLY A 199 15.36 -15.39 -10.56
CA GLY A 199 15.86 -15.38 -9.18
C GLY A 199 16.45 -14.02 -8.72
N ILE A 200 16.31 -12.97 -9.54
CA ILE A 200 16.82 -11.63 -9.25
C ILE A 200 15.81 -10.92 -8.35
N LYS A 201 16.24 -10.55 -7.14
CA LYS A 201 15.44 -9.78 -6.19
C LYS A 201 15.62 -8.29 -6.48
N PRO A 202 14.59 -7.57 -6.97
CA PRO A 202 14.73 -6.14 -7.21
C PRO A 202 14.92 -5.41 -5.88
N PRO A 203 15.81 -4.42 -5.84
CA PRO A 203 16.03 -3.65 -4.62
C PRO A 203 14.79 -2.80 -4.32
N PRO A 204 14.50 -2.52 -3.03
CA PRO A 204 13.27 -1.85 -2.63
C PRO A 204 13.14 -0.46 -3.24
N TRP A 205 14.25 0.28 -3.36
CA TRP A 205 14.26 1.63 -3.95
C TRP A 205 13.74 1.61 -5.40
N ALA A 206 14.10 0.61 -6.21
CA ALA A 206 13.71 0.52 -7.61
C ALA A 206 12.18 0.38 -7.75
N VAL A 207 11.56 -0.36 -6.83
CA VAL A 207 10.09 -0.53 -6.79
C VAL A 207 9.41 0.79 -6.41
N TYR A 208 9.92 1.50 -5.40
CA TYR A 208 9.35 2.80 -5.01
C TYR A 208 9.51 3.86 -6.11
N THR A 209 10.67 3.91 -6.78
CA THR A 209 10.89 4.83 -7.90
C THR A 209 10.00 4.49 -9.09
N ALA A 210 9.78 3.20 -9.37
CA ALA A 210 8.86 2.77 -10.42
C ALA A 210 7.43 3.20 -10.11
N ILE A 211 6.94 2.98 -8.87
CA ILE A 211 5.59 3.40 -8.46
C ILE A 211 5.42 4.92 -8.62
N ALA A 212 6.37 5.71 -8.10
CA ALA A 212 6.31 7.17 -8.20
C ALA A 212 6.36 7.64 -9.67
N GLY A 213 7.25 7.06 -10.47
CA GLY A 213 7.37 7.37 -11.89
C GLY A 213 6.12 7.02 -12.69
N LEU A 214 5.49 5.86 -12.41
CA LEU A 214 4.26 5.44 -13.07
C LEU A 214 3.09 6.36 -12.76
N TRP A 215 2.89 6.74 -11.50
CA TRP A 215 1.84 7.70 -11.15
C TRP A 215 2.07 9.07 -11.78
N ILE A 216 3.31 9.57 -11.75
CA ILE A 216 3.64 10.84 -12.41
C ILE A 216 3.36 10.75 -13.90
N PHE A 217 3.78 9.67 -14.56
CA PHE A 217 3.56 9.44 -15.98
C PHE A 217 2.06 9.37 -16.33
N ASP A 218 1.29 8.60 -15.57
CA ASP A 218 -0.15 8.42 -15.74
C ASP A 218 -0.91 9.75 -15.61
N PHE A 219 -0.69 10.48 -14.51
CA PHE A 219 -1.28 11.80 -14.33
C PHE A 219 -0.80 12.83 -15.36
N SER A 220 0.47 12.72 -15.80
CA SER A 220 1.01 13.64 -16.81
C SER A 220 0.38 13.44 -18.17
N ILE A 221 0.15 12.19 -18.63
CA ILE A 221 -0.50 11.93 -19.91
C ILE A 221 -1.96 12.38 -19.88
N ASN A 222 -2.70 12.01 -18.83
CA ASN A 222 -4.09 12.42 -18.67
C ASN A 222 -4.25 13.94 -18.55
N GLY A 223 -3.35 14.58 -17.78
CA GLY A 223 -3.29 16.02 -17.63
C GLY A 223 -2.87 16.76 -18.90
N ALA A 224 -1.93 16.21 -19.68
CA ALA A 224 -1.51 16.80 -20.94
C ALA A 224 -2.66 16.86 -21.96
N GLY A 225 -3.52 15.83 -22.00
CA GLY A 225 -4.73 15.85 -22.83
C GLY A 225 -5.67 17.02 -22.47
N VAL A 226 -5.86 17.29 -21.19
CA VAL A 226 -6.64 18.45 -20.71
C VAL A 226 -5.94 19.76 -21.04
N GLY A 227 -4.63 19.86 -20.80
CA GLY A 227 -3.85 21.08 -21.05
C GLY A 227 -3.80 21.48 -22.51
N VAL A 228 -3.67 20.51 -23.43
CA VAL A 228 -3.74 20.77 -24.89
C VAL A 228 -5.14 21.23 -25.29
N ALA A 229 -6.19 20.59 -24.76
CA ALA A 229 -7.57 20.98 -25.06
C ALA A 229 -7.92 22.38 -24.53
N GLU A 230 -7.30 22.82 -23.44
CA GLU A 230 -7.48 24.17 -22.89
C GLU A 230 -6.64 25.22 -23.63
N ALA A 231 -5.47 24.85 -24.15
CA ALA A 231 -4.61 25.74 -24.92
C ALA A 231 -5.18 26.07 -26.31
N ASP A 232 -5.73 25.07 -27.01
CA ASP A 232 -6.40 25.22 -28.31
C ASP A 232 -7.85 24.74 -28.24
N PRO A 233 -8.76 25.54 -27.64
CA PRO A 233 -10.15 25.12 -27.48
C PRO A 233 -10.89 25.18 -28.82
N GLU A 234 -11.32 24.03 -29.32
CA GLU A 234 -12.24 23.98 -30.47
C GLU A 234 -13.62 24.56 -30.13
N THR A 235 -14.04 24.48 -28.86
CA THR A 235 -15.32 24.96 -28.33
C THR A 235 -15.11 25.69 -26.99
N PRO A 236 -15.56 26.96 -26.84
CA PRO A 236 -15.39 27.70 -25.60
C PRO A 236 -16.09 27.02 -24.41
N GLY A 237 -15.34 26.66 -23.36
CA GLY A 237 -15.88 26.13 -22.10
C GLY A 237 -16.02 24.61 -22.01
N GLU A 238 -15.58 23.84 -23.01
CA GLU A 238 -15.52 22.37 -22.95
C GLU A 238 -14.08 21.89 -22.72
N SER A 239 -13.89 21.02 -21.73
CA SER A 239 -12.59 20.35 -21.50
C SER A 239 -12.55 18.97 -22.16
N PHE A 240 -11.35 18.39 -22.32
CA PHE A 240 -11.11 17.11 -23.00
C PHE A 240 -12.07 15.98 -22.55
N PHE A 241 -12.26 15.81 -21.25
CA PHE A 241 -13.14 14.78 -20.66
C PHE A 241 -14.62 15.17 -20.59
N MET A 242 -15.02 16.35 -21.06
CA MET A 242 -16.43 16.72 -21.16
C MET A 242 -17.08 16.25 -22.46
N ARG A 243 -16.31 15.69 -23.40
CA ARG A 243 -16.80 15.18 -24.69
C ARG A 243 -17.19 13.71 -24.57
N ALA A 244 -18.37 13.37 -25.08
CA ALA A 244 -18.84 11.98 -25.10
C ALA A 244 -17.87 11.07 -25.90
N ASN A 245 -17.64 9.84 -25.39
CA ASN A 245 -16.78 8.79 -25.97
C ASN A 245 -15.26 9.03 -25.91
N VAL A 246 -14.77 9.84 -24.98
CA VAL A 246 -13.31 10.04 -24.77
C VAL A 246 -12.73 9.06 -23.74
N TRP A 247 -13.57 8.24 -23.10
CA TRP A 247 -13.20 7.20 -22.13
C TRP A 247 -13.97 5.90 -22.36
#